data_AF-A0A178ZWG0-F1
#
_entry.id   AF-A0A178ZWG0-F1
#
_cell.length_a   1.000
_cell.length_b   1.000
_cell.length_c   1.000
_cell.angle_alpha   90.00
_cell.angle_beta   90.00
_cell.angle_gamma   90.00
#
_symmetry.space_group_name_H-M   'P 1'
#
loop_
_entity.id
_entity.type
_entity.pdbx_description
1 polymer ?
#
loop_
_entity_poly.entity_id
_entity_poly.type
_entity_poly.pdbx_seq_one_letter_code
_entity_poly.pdbx_strand_id
1 'polypeptide(L)'
;MRLLFDLFREDYRGPLTNAVEAHDFDQVELLLKSDTGNDKQSDDDRTLAMRTAVENDDIKMVDLLMGNGVKANVDDFITAVQQNNTSILELMLLDGYDINDLGGDDLPPPLTFAVDNLELVTWLLNHGADPNRESIYGWTPFSFAVANASREVIELMLERGASVKIVQLLLKDGAPVNTIQHIAHPFALCVFELTGNGTPLHLATSDRLIKLLLEHGADPQIKNTLGELPRLKLRPLKASL
;
A
#
# COMPACT_ATOMS: atom_id res chain seq x y z
N MET A 1 10.35 -3.47 -8.22
CA MET A 1 10.08 -4.06 -6.88
C MET A 1 9.74 -5.55 -6.91
N ARG A 2 9.45 -6.17 -8.07
CA ARG A 2 9.17 -7.61 -8.21
C ARG A 2 10.29 -8.56 -7.76
N LEU A 3 11.53 -8.07 -7.60
CA LEU A 3 12.72 -8.90 -7.33
C LEU A 3 13.09 -9.06 -5.84
N LEU A 4 12.35 -8.45 -4.90
CA LEU A 4 12.67 -8.52 -3.46
C LEU A 4 11.83 -9.55 -2.68
N PHE A 5 10.74 -10.05 -3.25
CA PHE A 5 9.82 -10.96 -2.53
C PHE A 5 10.00 -12.45 -2.87
N ASP A 6 10.64 -12.79 -4.01
CA ASP A 6 10.77 -14.19 -4.47
C ASP A 6 11.84 -15.03 -3.75
N LEU A 7 12.58 -14.47 -2.78
CA LEU A 7 13.88 -15.06 -2.41
C LEU A 7 13.86 -16.18 -1.38
N PHE A 8 12.81 -16.40 -0.57
CA PHE A 8 12.83 -17.50 0.41
C PHE A 8 11.45 -18.02 0.81
N ARG A 9 10.81 -18.78 -0.07
CA ARG A 9 9.88 -19.85 0.32
C ARG A 9 9.89 -20.90 -0.80
N GLU A 10 10.56 -22.03 -0.57
CA GLU A 10 10.27 -23.22 -1.38
C GLU A 10 8.90 -23.73 -0.93
N ASP A 11 7.85 -23.08 -1.44
CA ASP A 11 6.48 -23.48 -1.17
C ASP A 11 6.27 -24.88 -1.74
N TYR A 12 5.70 -25.76 -0.92
CA TYR A 12 5.38 -27.09 -1.38
C TYR A 12 4.34 -27.04 -2.50
N ARG A 13 4.67 -27.69 -3.61
CA ARG A 13 3.75 -27.91 -4.71
C ARG A 13 3.10 -29.28 -4.60
N GLY A 14 1.80 -29.30 -4.31
CA GLY A 14 1.01 -30.51 -4.17
C GLY A 14 -0.03 -30.69 -5.27
N PRO A 15 -0.92 -31.68 -5.11
CA PRO A 15 -1.92 -32.03 -6.12
C PRO A 15 -2.93 -30.91 -6.40
N LEU A 16 -3.25 -30.06 -5.42
CA LEU A 16 -4.20 -28.97 -5.60
C LEU A 16 -3.62 -27.88 -6.50
N THR A 17 -2.37 -27.46 -6.24
CA THR A 17 -1.68 -26.48 -7.09
C THR A 17 -1.59 -26.97 -8.53
N ASN A 18 -1.24 -28.24 -8.76
CA ASN A 18 -1.15 -28.80 -10.10
C ASN A 18 -2.51 -28.78 -10.84
N ALA A 19 -3.62 -29.01 -10.14
CA ALA A 19 -4.95 -28.95 -10.73
C ALA A 19 -5.35 -27.50 -11.08
N VAL A 20 -4.98 -26.53 -10.24
CA VAL A 20 -5.17 -25.10 -10.51
C VAL A 20 -4.41 -24.67 -11.77
N GLU A 21 -3.13 -25.01 -11.90
CA GLU A 21 -2.32 -24.67 -13.08
C GLU A 21 -2.83 -25.33 -14.36
N ALA A 22 -3.42 -26.52 -14.25
CA ALA A 22 -4.07 -27.20 -15.37
C ALA A 22 -5.43 -26.59 -15.74
N HIS A 23 -5.95 -25.63 -14.95
CA HIS A 23 -7.32 -25.13 -15.01
C HIS A 23 -8.38 -26.25 -14.95
N ASP A 24 -8.10 -27.30 -14.18
CA ASP A 24 -9.01 -28.44 -13.99
C ASP A 24 -9.94 -28.21 -12.79
N PHE A 25 -11.04 -27.49 -13.03
CA PHE A 25 -12.03 -27.14 -12.01
C PHE A 25 -12.65 -28.37 -11.32
N ASP A 26 -12.89 -29.45 -12.06
CA ASP A 26 -13.48 -30.67 -11.53
C ASP A 26 -12.50 -31.35 -10.55
N GLN A 27 -11.21 -31.42 -10.93
CA GLN A 27 -10.19 -31.97 -10.06
C GLN A 27 -9.96 -31.11 -8.81
N VAL A 28 -9.97 -29.79 -8.94
CA VAL A 28 -9.88 -28.86 -7.79
C VAL A 28 -11.03 -29.11 -6.80
N GLU A 29 -12.27 -29.19 -7.28
CA GLU A 29 -13.44 -29.42 -6.42
C GLU A 29 -13.38 -30.80 -5.73
N LEU A 30 -12.97 -31.83 -6.46
CA LEU A 30 -12.78 -33.19 -5.90
C LEU A 30 -11.72 -33.21 -4.81
N LEU A 31 -10.57 -32.58 -5.04
CA LEU A 31 -9.47 -32.52 -4.08
C LEU A 31 -9.91 -31.82 -2.80
N LEU A 32 -10.57 -30.66 -2.91
CA LEU A 32 -11.04 -29.89 -1.75
C LEU A 32 -12.13 -30.58 -0.94
N LYS A 33 -13.01 -31.39 -1.59
CA LYS A 33 -14.02 -32.21 -0.89
C LYS A 33 -13.42 -33.41 -0.16
N SER A 34 -12.35 -33.99 -0.71
CA SER A 34 -11.72 -35.20 -0.17
C SER A 34 -10.67 -34.91 0.91
N ASP A 35 -10.14 -33.70 0.90
CA ASP A 35 -9.11 -33.26 1.81
C ASP A 35 -9.68 -32.93 3.20
N THR A 36 -9.06 -33.48 4.25
CA THR A 36 -9.44 -33.20 5.64
C THR A 36 -8.71 -31.99 6.21
N GLY A 37 -7.78 -31.37 5.47
CA GLY A 37 -7.14 -30.09 5.81
C GLY A 37 -6.36 -30.10 7.12
N ASN A 38 -5.79 -31.25 7.52
CA ASN A 38 -5.25 -31.44 8.87
C ASN A 38 -3.74 -31.64 8.93
N ASP A 39 -3.02 -31.49 7.81
CA ASP A 39 -1.56 -31.50 7.80
C ASP A 39 -0.97 -30.27 7.14
N LYS A 40 0.23 -29.89 7.59
CA LYS A 40 0.95 -28.70 7.13
C LYS A 40 1.18 -28.69 5.61
N GLN A 41 1.35 -29.87 5.03
CA GLN A 41 1.65 -30.02 3.61
C GLN A 41 0.45 -29.64 2.75
N SER A 42 -0.75 -30.03 3.19
CA SER A 42 -2.02 -29.64 2.60
C SER A 42 -2.27 -28.13 2.73
N ASP A 43 -1.94 -27.53 3.87
CA ASP A 43 -2.04 -26.08 4.08
C ASP A 43 -1.10 -25.29 3.16
N ASP A 44 0.15 -25.74 3.01
CA ASP A 44 1.13 -25.13 2.11
C ASP A 44 0.67 -25.24 0.64
N ASP A 45 0.10 -26.39 0.23
CA ASP A 45 -0.44 -26.59 -1.13
C ASP A 45 -1.69 -25.72 -1.39
N ARG A 46 -2.58 -25.57 -0.41
CA ARG A 46 -3.75 -24.66 -0.48
C ARG A 46 -3.32 -23.21 -0.65
N THR A 47 -2.30 -22.79 0.09
CA THR A 47 -1.74 -21.44 0.01
C THR A 47 -1.16 -21.18 -1.38
N LEU A 48 -0.36 -22.11 -1.90
CA LEU A 48 0.25 -21.97 -3.23
C LEU A 48 -0.79 -22.03 -4.36
N ALA A 49 -1.82 -22.86 -4.22
CA ALA A 49 -2.93 -22.94 -5.16
C ALA A 49 -3.71 -21.61 -5.25
N MET A 50 -4.02 -20.97 -4.10
CA MET A 50 -4.64 -19.64 -4.08
C MET A 50 -3.76 -18.60 -4.75
N ARG A 51 -2.48 -18.54 -4.37
CA ARG A 51 -1.53 -17.59 -4.98
C ARG A 51 -1.45 -17.76 -6.49
N THR A 52 -1.35 -19.00 -6.97
CA THR A 52 -1.25 -19.30 -8.40
C THR A 52 -2.52 -18.85 -9.15
N ALA A 53 -3.70 -19.06 -8.57
CA ALA A 53 -4.96 -18.58 -9.16
C ALA A 53 -5.00 -17.04 -9.25
N VAL A 54 -4.54 -16.33 -8.22
CA VAL A 54 -4.49 -14.87 -8.18
C VAL A 54 -3.43 -14.30 -9.13
N GLU A 55 -2.22 -14.84 -9.14
CA GLU A 55 -1.14 -14.43 -10.06
C GLU A 55 -1.54 -14.58 -11.53
N ASN A 56 -2.35 -15.60 -11.84
CA ASN A 56 -2.90 -15.86 -13.16
C ASN A 56 -4.16 -15.05 -13.50
N ASP A 57 -4.65 -14.20 -12.60
CA ASP A 57 -5.86 -13.41 -12.78
C ASP A 57 -7.12 -14.29 -12.98
N ASP A 58 -7.11 -15.55 -12.51
CA ASP A 58 -8.20 -16.51 -12.72
C ASP A 58 -9.29 -16.34 -11.66
N ILE A 59 -10.16 -15.34 -11.89
CA ILE A 59 -11.28 -14.99 -11.00
C ILE A 59 -12.16 -16.21 -10.68
N LYS A 60 -12.39 -17.11 -11.65
CA LYS A 60 -13.26 -18.28 -11.43
C LYS A 60 -12.60 -19.31 -10.53
N MET A 61 -11.30 -19.50 -10.68
CA MET A 61 -10.55 -20.41 -9.82
C MET A 61 -10.44 -19.85 -8.41
N VAL A 62 -10.22 -18.54 -8.26
CA VAL A 62 -10.25 -17.85 -6.95
C VAL A 62 -11.61 -18.05 -6.26
N ASP A 63 -12.72 -17.81 -6.98
CA ASP A 63 -14.08 -18.03 -6.46
C ASP A 63 -14.32 -19.49 -6.03
N LEU A 64 -13.88 -20.47 -6.85
CA LEU A 64 -13.99 -21.89 -6.52
C LEU A 64 -13.19 -22.25 -5.25
N LEU A 65 -11.96 -21.76 -5.13
CA LEU A 65 -11.09 -22.03 -3.98
C LEU A 65 -11.68 -21.42 -2.69
N MET A 66 -12.12 -20.15 -2.74
CA MET A 66 -12.75 -19.47 -1.60
C MET A 66 -14.07 -20.13 -1.20
N GLY A 67 -14.91 -20.49 -2.17
CA GLY A 67 -16.16 -21.22 -1.94
C GLY A 67 -15.98 -22.59 -1.25
N ASN A 68 -14.78 -23.15 -1.32
CA ASN A 68 -14.37 -24.38 -0.64
C ASN A 68 -13.47 -24.14 0.59
N GLY A 69 -13.47 -22.90 1.12
CA GLY A 69 -12.82 -22.54 2.38
C GLY A 69 -11.32 -22.34 2.31
N VAL A 70 -10.72 -22.27 1.11
CA VAL A 70 -9.32 -21.84 0.97
C VAL A 70 -9.25 -20.34 1.17
N LYS A 71 -8.48 -19.89 2.17
CA LYS A 71 -8.36 -18.47 2.52
C LYS A 71 -7.21 -17.81 1.78
N ALA A 72 -7.46 -16.62 1.23
CA ALA A 72 -6.42 -15.75 0.71
C ALA A 72 -5.61 -15.13 1.87
N ASN A 73 -4.32 -14.88 1.62
CA ASN A 73 -3.42 -14.20 2.53
C ASN A 73 -3.08 -12.78 2.04
N VAL A 74 -2.20 -12.10 2.78
CA VAL A 74 -1.77 -10.73 2.44
C VAL A 74 -1.05 -10.60 1.11
N ASP A 75 -0.23 -11.58 0.74
CA ASP A 75 0.52 -11.55 -0.51
C ASP A 75 -0.45 -11.70 -1.70
N ASP A 76 -1.49 -12.53 -1.56
CA ASP A 76 -2.56 -12.69 -2.55
C ASP A 76 -3.32 -11.36 -2.73
N PHE A 77 -3.70 -10.71 -1.62
CA PHE A 77 -4.40 -9.42 -1.66
C PHE A 77 -3.52 -8.31 -2.26
N ILE A 78 -2.25 -8.22 -1.86
CA ILE A 78 -1.28 -7.27 -2.44
C ILE A 78 -1.10 -7.52 -3.94
N THR A 79 -1.02 -8.78 -4.37
CA THR A 79 -0.90 -9.15 -5.78
C THR A 79 -2.12 -8.66 -6.58
N ALA A 80 -3.33 -8.90 -6.07
CA ALA A 80 -4.56 -8.42 -6.69
C ALA A 80 -4.64 -6.89 -6.74
N VAL A 81 -4.14 -6.18 -5.72
CA VAL A 81 -3.98 -4.70 -5.73
C VAL A 81 -3.02 -4.27 -6.84
N GLN A 82 -1.84 -4.88 -6.95
CA GLN A 82 -0.85 -4.54 -7.97
C GLN A 82 -1.34 -4.83 -9.40
N GLN A 83 -2.17 -5.85 -9.57
CA GLN A 83 -2.84 -6.16 -10.84
C GLN A 83 -4.02 -5.22 -11.14
N ASN A 84 -4.44 -4.40 -10.18
CA ASN A 84 -5.67 -3.60 -10.26
C ASN A 84 -6.91 -4.46 -10.56
N ASN A 85 -6.93 -5.72 -10.10
CA ASN A 85 -8.08 -6.60 -10.30
C ASN A 85 -9.09 -6.44 -9.15
N THR A 86 -9.99 -5.47 -9.32
CA THR A 86 -11.09 -5.24 -8.38
C THR A 86 -12.03 -6.44 -8.25
N SER A 87 -12.15 -7.33 -9.24
CA SER A 87 -13.02 -8.51 -9.13
C SER A 87 -12.48 -9.52 -8.10
N ILE A 88 -11.17 -9.79 -8.12
CA ILE A 88 -10.54 -10.65 -7.10
C ILE A 88 -10.58 -9.97 -5.73
N LEU A 89 -10.34 -8.65 -5.67
CA LEU A 89 -10.43 -7.91 -4.41
C LEU A 89 -11.84 -7.96 -3.81
N GLU A 90 -12.88 -7.78 -4.62
CA GLU A 90 -14.28 -7.93 -4.17
C GLU A 90 -14.55 -9.34 -3.62
N LEU A 91 -14.06 -10.40 -4.29
CA LEU A 91 -14.20 -11.78 -3.78
C LEU A 91 -13.53 -11.95 -2.42
N MET A 92 -12.30 -11.45 -2.24
CA MET A 92 -11.59 -11.52 -0.96
C MET A 92 -12.35 -10.79 0.15
N LEU A 93 -12.84 -9.57 -0.12
CA LEU A 93 -13.60 -8.79 0.86
C LEU A 93 -14.93 -9.47 1.22
N LEU A 94 -15.62 -10.09 0.25
CA LEU A 94 -16.85 -10.86 0.49
C LEU A 94 -16.61 -12.10 1.36
N ASP A 95 -15.44 -12.73 1.24
CA ASP A 95 -15.01 -13.85 2.09
C ASP A 95 -14.52 -13.40 3.49
N GLY A 96 -14.55 -12.09 3.77
CA GLY A 96 -14.25 -11.49 5.06
C GLY A 96 -12.78 -11.12 5.27
N TYR A 97 -12.00 -11.00 4.20
CA TYR A 97 -10.61 -10.55 4.27
C TYR A 97 -10.53 -9.11 4.85
N ASP A 98 -9.61 -8.88 5.80
CA ASP A 98 -9.37 -7.54 6.35
C ASP A 98 -8.47 -6.74 5.39
N ILE A 99 -9.05 -5.73 4.75
CA ILE A 99 -8.34 -4.81 3.84
C ILE A 99 -7.13 -4.10 4.46
N ASN A 100 -7.04 -4.06 5.80
CA ASN A 100 -5.94 -3.47 6.55
C ASN A 100 -4.97 -4.50 7.14
N ASP A 101 -5.10 -5.78 6.78
CA ASP A 101 -4.17 -6.83 7.20
C ASP A 101 -2.78 -6.56 6.63
N LEU A 102 -1.78 -6.71 7.50
CA LEU A 102 -0.37 -6.60 7.13
C LEU A 102 0.26 -7.97 6.89
N GLY A 103 -0.40 -9.06 7.31
CA GLY A 103 0.07 -10.45 7.30
C GLY A 103 1.37 -10.74 8.07
N GLY A 104 2.10 -9.68 8.43
CA GLY A 104 3.36 -9.65 9.15
C GLY A 104 3.73 -8.20 9.45
N ASP A 105 4.66 -8.02 10.37
CA ASP A 105 5.03 -6.70 10.89
C ASP A 105 5.89 -5.88 9.90
N ASP A 106 6.54 -6.53 8.94
CA ASP A 106 7.54 -5.96 8.04
C ASP A 106 7.02 -5.45 6.69
N LEU A 107 5.77 -5.77 6.34
CA LEU A 107 5.15 -5.33 5.10
C LEU A 107 4.50 -3.94 5.23
N PRO A 108 4.56 -3.09 4.19
CA PRO A 108 3.77 -1.87 4.16
C PRO A 108 2.27 -2.21 3.99
N PRO A 109 1.35 -1.37 4.47
CA PRO A 109 -0.08 -1.68 4.40
C PRO A 109 -0.59 -1.75 2.96
N PRO A 110 -1.58 -2.60 2.63
CA PRO A 110 -1.99 -2.90 1.24
C PRO A 110 -2.29 -1.67 0.37
N LEU A 111 -2.91 -0.64 0.93
CA LEU A 111 -3.22 0.62 0.23
C LEU A 111 -1.96 1.31 -0.33
N THR A 112 -0.79 1.06 0.24
CA THR A 112 0.51 1.55 -0.25
C THR A 112 0.79 1.13 -1.69
N PHE A 113 0.37 -0.06 -2.10
CA PHE A 113 0.65 -0.61 -3.44
C PHE A 113 -0.26 -0.04 -4.54
N ALA A 114 -1.24 0.77 -4.18
CA ALA A 114 -2.17 1.40 -5.12
C ALA A 114 -1.93 2.90 -5.34
N VAL A 115 -0.99 3.53 -4.61
CA VAL A 115 -0.93 5.01 -4.49
C VAL A 115 -0.66 5.74 -5.82
N ASP A 116 -0.19 5.06 -6.86
CA ASP A 116 -0.02 5.61 -8.21
C ASP A 116 -1.30 5.57 -9.07
N ASN A 117 -2.35 4.88 -8.60
CA ASN A 117 -3.62 4.69 -9.27
C ASN A 117 -4.78 5.30 -8.48
N LEU A 118 -5.26 6.47 -8.92
CA LEU A 118 -6.34 7.21 -8.27
C LEU A 118 -7.64 6.42 -8.14
N GLU A 119 -8.02 5.65 -9.17
CA GLU A 119 -9.27 4.88 -9.17
C GLU A 119 -9.20 3.75 -8.14
N LEU A 120 -8.08 3.02 -8.11
CA LEU A 120 -7.86 1.95 -7.15
C LEU A 120 -7.76 2.46 -5.71
N VAL A 121 -7.05 3.59 -5.48
CA VAL A 121 -7.03 4.24 -4.16
C VAL A 121 -8.44 4.64 -3.73
N THR A 122 -9.23 5.20 -4.64
CA THR A 122 -10.62 5.55 -4.35
C THR A 122 -11.43 4.32 -3.95
N TRP A 123 -11.28 3.23 -4.70
CA TRP A 123 -11.97 1.96 -4.42
C TRP A 123 -11.57 1.39 -3.06
N LEU A 124 -10.26 1.29 -2.77
CA LEU A 124 -9.75 0.77 -1.49
C LEU A 124 -10.22 1.61 -0.30
N LEU A 125 -10.16 2.94 -0.41
CA LEU A 125 -10.64 3.85 0.64
C LEU A 125 -12.16 3.76 0.85
N ASN A 126 -12.94 3.50 -0.22
CA ASN A 126 -14.39 3.27 -0.09
C ASN A 126 -14.70 1.96 0.64
N HIS A 127 -13.81 0.97 0.56
CA HIS A 127 -13.93 -0.33 1.22
C HIS A 127 -13.28 -0.37 2.62
N GLY A 128 -12.92 0.79 3.18
CA GLY A 128 -12.45 0.88 4.56
C GLY A 128 -10.94 0.68 4.75
N ALA A 129 -10.15 0.75 3.68
CA ALA A 129 -8.71 0.87 3.82
C ALA A 129 -8.36 2.15 4.61
N ASP A 130 -7.54 2.01 5.65
CA ASP A 130 -7.10 3.11 6.50
C ASP A 130 -5.84 3.76 5.91
N PRO A 131 -5.91 5.02 5.44
CA PRO A 131 -4.73 5.73 4.93
C PRO A 131 -3.67 5.98 6.01
N ASN A 132 -3.98 5.75 7.28
CA ASN A 132 -3.10 5.89 8.44
C ASN A 132 -2.64 4.56 9.03
N ARG A 133 -3.02 3.42 8.46
CA ARG A 133 -2.53 2.13 8.94
C ARG A 133 -1.00 2.18 8.93
N GLU A 134 -0.39 1.76 10.03
CA GLU A 134 1.04 1.91 10.26
C GLU A 134 1.68 0.52 10.35
N SER A 135 2.81 0.31 9.65
CA SER A 135 3.67 -0.87 9.86
C SER A 135 4.57 -0.68 11.08
N ILE A 136 5.32 -1.71 11.51
CA ILE A 136 6.24 -1.55 12.65
C ILE A 136 7.35 -0.53 12.41
N TYR A 137 7.63 -0.21 11.13
CA TYR A 137 8.62 0.79 10.73
C TYR A 137 8.05 2.20 10.66
N GLY A 138 6.80 2.39 11.08
CA GLY A 138 6.13 3.69 11.03
C GLY A 138 5.64 4.07 9.63
N TRP A 139 5.64 3.14 8.68
CA TRP A 139 5.20 3.43 7.32
C TRP A 139 3.70 3.40 7.21
N THR A 140 3.15 4.42 6.55
CA THR A 140 1.71 4.56 6.28
C THR A 140 1.45 4.73 4.79
N PRO A 141 0.29 4.31 4.26
CA PRO A 141 -0.05 4.53 2.86
C PRO A 141 0.07 6.00 2.46
N PHE A 142 -0.34 6.92 3.36
CA PHE A 142 -0.22 8.35 3.12
C PHE A 142 1.24 8.82 3.03
N SER A 143 2.15 8.31 3.88
CA SER A 143 3.58 8.66 3.78
C SER A 143 4.19 8.25 2.44
N PHE A 144 3.79 7.09 1.90
CA PHE A 144 4.20 6.64 0.57
C PHE A 144 3.59 7.49 -0.54
N ALA A 145 2.31 7.86 -0.41
CA ALA A 145 1.63 8.72 -1.38
C ALA A 145 2.27 10.11 -1.48
N VAL A 146 2.70 10.71 -0.36
CA VAL A 146 3.38 12.01 -0.37
C VAL A 146 4.67 11.99 -1.20
N ALA A 147 5.38 10.87 -1.22
CA ALA A 147 6.63 10.73 -1.97
C ALA A 147 6.45 10.31 -3.43
N ASN A 148 5.40 9.55 -3.76
CA ASN A 148 5.30 8.83 -5.04
C ASN A 148 4.00 9.06 -5.82
N ALA A 149 2.95 9.62 -5.21
CA ALA A 149 1.63 9.71 -5.82
C ALA A 149 1.35 11.06 -6.50
N SER A 150 0.28 11.09 -7.29
CA SER A 150 -0.23 12.34 -7.85
C SER A 150 -0.83 13.24 -6.77
N ARG A 151 -0.96 14.53 -7.09
CA ARG A 151 -1.60 15.51 -6.21
C ARG A 151 -3.04 15.10 -5.88
N GLU A 152 -3.75 14.56 -6.86
CA GLU A 152 -5.14 14.12 -6.75
C GLU A 152 -5.28 12.98 -5.72
N VAL A 153 -4.34 12.02 -5.71
CA VAL A 153 -4.32 10.93 -4.71
C VAL A 153 -4.07 11.49 -3.30
N ILE A 154 -3.13 12.42 -3.18
CA ILE A 154 -2.83 13.07 -1.88
C ILE A 154 -4.04 13.84 -1.37
N GLU A 155 -4.70 14.62 -2.24
CA GLU A 155 -5.90 15.39 -1.89
C GLU A 155 -7.05 14.45 -1.47
N LEU A 156 -7.29 13.38 -2.23
CA LEU A 156 -8.27 12.35 -1.90
C LEU A 156 -7.99 11.71 -0.54
N MET A 157 -6.76 11.25 -0.28
CA MET A 157 -6.42 10.64 0.99
C MET A 157 -6.64 11.61 2.17
N LEU A 158 -6.27 12.89 2.02
CA LEU A 158 -6.53 13.93 3.03
C LEU A 158 -8.03 14.21 3.26
N GLU A 159 -8.86 14.05 2.24
CA GLU A 159 -10.32 14.11 2.37
C GLU A 159 -10.86 12.89 3.11
N ARG A 160 -10.26 11.71 2.91
CA ARG A 160 -10.61 10.44 3.58
C ARG A 160 -9.96 10.26 4.95
N GLY A 161 -9.55 11.35 5.59
CA GLY A 161 -9.05 11.33 6.96
C GLY A 161 -7.60 10.86 7.11
N ALA A 162 -6.83 10.83 6.02
CA ALA A 162 -5.38 10.69 6.12
C ALA A 162 -4.83 11.80 7.02
N SER A 163 -4.16 11.36 8.06
CA SER A 163 -3.68 12.18 9.12
C SER A 163 -2.46 12.91 8.65
N VAL A 164 -2.57 14.23 8.61
CA VAL A 164 -1.39 15.08 8.47
C VAL A 164 -0.50 14.98 9.72
N LYS A 165 -0.95 14.26 10.76
CA LYS A 165 -0.11 13.84 11.88
C LYS A 165 1.04 12.94 11.44
N ILE A 166 1.02 12.26 10.30
CA ILE A 166 2.21 11.56 9.77
C ILE A 166 3.29 12.56 9.36
N VAL A 167 2.90 13.68 8.75
CA VAL A 167 3.79 14.83 8.55
C VAL A 167 4.25 15.36 9.90
N GLN A 168 3.40 15.38 10.94
CA GLN A 168 3.81 15.73 12.31
C GLN A 168 4.61 14.66 13.06
N LEU A 169 4.54 13.38 12.68
CA LEU A 169 5.27 12.26 13.28
C LEU A 169 6.70 12.24 12.73
N LEU A 170 6.87 12.52 11.43
CA LEU A 170 8.16 12.91 10.85
C LEU A 170 8.79 14.10 11.60
N LEU A 171 7.98 15.04 12.10
CA LEU A 171 8.43 16.16 12.95
C LEU A 171 8.67 15.78 14.41
N LYS A 172 8.00 14.74 14.91
CA LYS A 172 7.99 14.34 16.33
C LYS A 172 9.11 13.36 16.67
N ASP A 173 9.53 12.53 15.72
CA ASP A 173 10.71 11.64 15.84
C ASP A 173 12.05 12.38 15.57
N GLY A 174 12.03 13.71 15.56
CA GLY A 174 13.22 14.53 15.76
C GLY A 174 13.75 15.27 14.53
N ALA A 175 13.02 15.34 13.42
CA ALA A 175 13.35 16.29 12.35
C ALA A 175 12.67 17.64 12.64
N PRO A 176 13.42 18.72 12.96
CA PRO A 176 12.85 20.07 13.00
C PRO A 176 12.02 20.35 11.74
N VAL A 177 10.89 21.07 11.88
CA VAL A 177 9.99 21.48 10.77
C VAL A 177 10.67 22.24 9.64
N ASN A 178 11.87 22.72 9.93
CA ASN A 178 12.75 23.52 9.11
C ASN A 178 14.03 22.78 8.66
N THR A 179 14.14 21.49 8.97
CA THR A 179 15.31 20.69 8.61
C THR A 179 15.37 20.54 7.11
N ILE A 180 16.50 20.92 6.54
CA ILE A 180 16.86 20.56 5.19
C ILE A 180 17.33 19.11 5.26
N GLN A 181 16.61 18.20 4.61
CA GLN A 181 16.97 16.78 4.63
C GLN A 181 18.36 16.60 4.00
N HIS A 182 19.33 16.08 4.73
CA HIS A 182 20.61 15.68 4.18
C HIS A 182 20.80 14.18 4.39
N ILE A 183 21.35 13.51 3.37
CA ILE A 183 21.58 12.07 3.26
C ILE A 183 22.29 11.55 4.53
N ALA A 184 21.55 11.00 5.48
CA ALA A 184 22.15 10.32 6.63
C ALA A 184 21.26 9.26 7.31
N HIS A 185 20.10 8.92 6.73
CA HIS A 185 19.33 7.75 7.18
C HIS A 185 19.30 6.68 6.08
N PRO A 186 19.80 5.45 6.34
CA PRO A 186 19.89 4.39 5.33
C PRO A 186 18.54 4.02 4.68
N PHE A 187 17.44 4.21 5.40
CA PHE A 187 16.10 3.80 4.94
C PHE A 187 15.40 4.79 3.99
N ALA A 188 15.97 5.98 3.77
CA ALA A 188 15.46 6.95 2.79
C ALA A 188 16.25 6.89 1.46
N LEU A 189 17.08 5.88 1.21
CA LEU A 189 18.05 5.90 0.11
C LEU A 189 17.46 5.66 -1.30
N CYS A 190 16.30 5.03 -1.47
CA CYS A 190 15.89 4.58 -2.80
C CYS A 190 15.16 5.62 -3.69
N VAL A 191 14.71 6.77 -3.16
CA VAL A 191 13.90 7.75 -3.94
C VAL A 191 14.56 9.13 -4.07
N PHE A 192 15.70 9.39 -3.42
CA PHE A 192 16.12 10.78 -3.14
C PHE A 192 17.42 11.26 -3.82
N GLU A 193 18.05 10.48 -4.71
CA GLU A 193 19.38 10.84 -5.23
C GLU A 193 19.42 11.92 -6.35
N LEU A 194 18.29 12.52 -6.77
CA LEU A 194 18.30 13.40 -7.96
C LEU A 194 17.59 14.76 -7.84
N THR A 195 17.06 15.13 -6.67
CA THR A 195 16.36 16.42 -6.49
C THR A 195 16.96 17.16 -5.32
N GLY A 196 17.45 18.39 -5.50
CA GLY A 196 17.95 19.22 -4.42
C GLY A 196 17.10 19.16 -3.14
N ASN A 197 17.66 18.65 -2.06
CA ASN A 197 16.94 18.43 -0.82
C ASN A 197 16.48 19.75 -0.19
N GLY A 198 15.24 19.80 0.30
CA GLY A 198 14.65 20.98 0.95
C GLY A 198 13.99 20.64 2.29
N THR A 199 13.31 21.62 2.88
CA THR A 199 12.41 21.42 4.03
C THR A 199 11.13 20.69 3.60
N PRO A 200 10.33 20.12 4.53
CA PRO A 200 9.01 19.57 4.22
C PRO A 200 8.11 20.53 3.42
N LEU A 201 8.32 21.84 3.58
CA LEU A 201 7.61 22.89 2.85
C LEU A 201 7.98 22.96 1.35
N HIS A 202 9.19 22.55 0.95
CA HIS A 202 9.57 22.42 -0.47
C HIS A 202 8.87 21.25 -1.15
N LEU A 203 8.54 20.21 -0.39
CA LEU A 203 7.84 19.01 -0.85
C LEU A 203 6.32 19.20 -0.84
N ALA A 204 5.82 20.29 -0.24
CA ALA A 204 4.39 20.53 -0.11
C ALA A 204 3.76 20.91 -1.46
N THR A 205 2.92 20.03 -1.99
CA THR A 205 2.27 20.18 -3.32
C THR A 205 0.86 20.78 -3.25
N SER A 206 0.23 20.81 -2.08
CA SER A 206 -1.15 21.27 -1.88
C SER A 206 -1.24 22.46 -0.91
N ASP A 207 -2.20 23.36 -1.16
CA ASP A 207 -2.45 24.54 -0.31
C ASP A 207 -2.79 24.13 1.14
N ARG A 208 -3.45 22.97 1.32
CA ARG A 208 -3.81 22.43 2.65
C ARG A 208 -2.58 21.98 3.42
N LEU A 209 -1.65 21.28 2.77
CA LEU A 209 -0.39 20.84 3.37
C LEU A 209 0.53 22.03 3.66
N ILE A 210 0.61 23.00 2.74
CA ILE A 210 1.35 24.25 2.95
C ILE A 210 0.82 24.99 4.18
N LYS A 211 -0.50 25.21 4.26
CA LYS A 211 -1.11 25.92 5.41
C LYS A 211 -0.80 25.22 6.72
N LEU A 212 -0.92 23.89 6.77
CA LEU A 212 -0.66 23.16 8.00
C LEU A 212 0.81 23.22 8.42
N LEU A 213 1.73 23.05 7.48
CA LEU A 213 3.16 23.19 7.75
C LEU A 213 3.49 24.58 8.30
N LEU A 214 2.91 25.64 7.71
CA LEU A 214 3.05 27.01 8.21
C LEU A 214 2.44 27.20 9.61
N GLU A 215 1.26 26.64 9.88
CA GLU A 215 0.62 26.65 11.21
C GLU A 215 1.48 25.97 12.28
N HIS A 216 2.32 25.01 11.89
CA HIS A 216 3.21 24.27 12.78
C HIS A 216 4.67 24.77 12.72
N GLY A 217 4.89 25.98 12.22
CA GLY A 217 6.18 26.68 12.32
C GLY A 217 7.18 26.39 11.19
N ALA A 218 6.72 25.82 10.06
CA ALA A 218 7.55 25.74 8.86
C ALA A 218 7.90 27.14 8.36
N ASP A 219 9.19 27.38 8.11
CA ASP A 219 9.73 28.65 7.64
C ASP A 219 9.81 28.65 6.11
N PRO A 220 9.03 29.50 5.42
CA PRO A 220 9.03 29.62 3.97
C PRO A 220 10.29 30.28 3.40
N GLN A 221 11.20 30.76 4.24
CA GLN A 221 12.42 31.45 3.82
C GLN A 221 13.66 30.56 3.75
N ILE A 222 13.55 29.31 4.21
CA ILE A 222 14.65 28.36 4.14
C ILE A 222 14.80 27.90 2.69
N LYS A 223 16.04 27.90 2.20
CA LYS A 223 16.36 27.44 0.86
C LYS A 223 16.72 25.96 0.85
N ASN A 224 16.38 25.25 -0.21
CA ASN A 224 16.88 23.89 -0.47
C ASN A 224 18.39 23.90 -0.77
N THR A 225 18.97 22.72 -0.96
CA THR A 225 20.40 22.57 -1.29
C THR A 225 20.81 23.14 -2.65
N LEU A 226 19.84 23.49 -3.49
CA LEU A 226 20.04 24.19 -4.77
C LEU A 226 19.89 25.71 -4.63
N GLY A 227 19.61 26.23 -3.43
CA GLY A 227 19.45 27.65 -3.17
C GLY A 227 18.07 28.22 -3.51
N GLU A 228 17.08 27.36 -3.75
CA GLU A 228 15.71 27.74 -4.12
C GLU A 228 14.81 27.79 -2.89
N LEU A 229 13.77 28.63 -2.92
CA LEU A 229 12.73 28.69 -1.88
C LEU A 229 11.57 27.71 -2.19
N PRO A 230 10.76 27.31 -1.18
CA PRO A 230 9.53 26.56 -1.40
C PRO A 230 8.57 27.28 -2.36
N ARG A 231 7.93 26.55 -3.27
CA ARG A 231 6.99 27.13 -4.26
C ARG A 231 5.58 27.27 -3.66
N LEU A 232 5.36 28.35 -2.91
CA LEU A 232 4.10 28.62 -2.21
C LEU A 232 3.11 29.40 -3.09
N LYS A 233 2.43 28.72 -4.01
CA LYS A 233 1.31 29.34 -4.77
C LYS A 233 0.02 29.37 -3.95
N LEU A 234 0.03 30.03 -2.79
CA LEU A 234 -1.18 30.19 -1.98
C LEU A 234 -2.19 31.06 -2.76
N ARG A 235 -3.32 30.49 -3.18
CA ARG A 235 -4.43 31.33 -3.68
C ARG A 235 -4.93 32.20 -2.52
N PRO A 236 -5.11 33.52 -2.70
CA PRO A 236 -5.62 34.36 -1.64
C PRO A 236 -7.00 33.86 -1.20
N LEU A 237 -7.15 33.60 0.10
CA LEU A 237 -8.43 33.34 0.74
C LEU A 237 -9.32 34.55 0.42
N LYS A 238 -10.39 34.35 -0.37
CA LYS A 238 -11.44 35.36 -0.48
C LYS A 238 -12.00 35.58 0.92
N ALA A 239 -11.69 36.74 1.50
CA ALA A 239 -12.38 37.23 2.68
C ALA A 239 -13.84 37.47 2.29
N SER A 240 -14.74 36.62 2.78
CA SER A 240 -16.17 36.90 2.84
C SER A 240 -16.41 37.95 3.92
N LEU A 241 -16.75 39.17 3.50
CA LEU A 241 -17.54 40.14 4.27
C LEU A 241 -19.02 39.90 3.98
#